data_AF-A0A7Y4VCF5-F1
#
_entry.id   AF-A0A7Y4VCF5-F1
#
_cell.length_a   1.000
_cell.length_b   1.000
_cell.length_c   1.000
_cell.angle_alpha   90.00
_cell.angle_beta   90.00
_cell.angle_gamma   90.00
#
_symmetry.space_group_name_H-M   'P 1'
#
loop_
_entity.id
_entity.type
_entity.pdbx_description
1 polymer ?
#
loop_
_entity_poly.entity_id
_entity_poly.type
_entity_poly.pdbx_seq_one_letter_code
_entity_poly.pdbx_strand_id
1 'polypeptide(L)'
;MRRLAWMLALLPLVLTGCATSALWGNRDFREPRKPPELALFQSADTTRVLVLYDETSDTSERISRRAYWLRLGEKTKRNPHRPFFVPVEQSQGLLPLVIFESATTNSPWPTKLCAVASTNDIAFTLFSEGRSLATYRLPVYQDSAGRSKRILLTPLAVAADATIVGSCIFLWWWSEGNLNDVH
;
A
#
# COMPACT_ATOMS: atom_id res chain seq x y z
N MET A 1 0.79 12.70 -48.93
CA MET A 1 0.37 13.46 -47.74
C MET A 1 -0.78 12.81 -46.96
N ARG A 2 -1.84 12.30 -47.60
CA ARG A 2 -2.99 11.66 -46.91
C ARG A 2 -2.59 10.47 -45.99
N ARG A 3 -1.71 9.57 -46.45
CA ARG A 3 -1.22 8.42 -45.66
C ARG A 3 -0.47 8.80 -44.36
N LEU A 4 0.28 9.90 -44.40
CA LEU A 4 1.02 10.42 -43.24
C LEU A 4 0.06 11.01 -42.19
N ALA A 5 -1.01 11.66 -42.64
CA ALA A 5 -2.03 12.26 -41.77
C ALA A 5 -2.84 11.22 -40.99
N TRP A 6 -3.18 10.07 -41.60
CA TRP A 6 -3.87 8.97 -40.89
C TRP A 6 -2.96 8.29 -39.87
N MET A 7 -1.68 8.07 -40.20
CA MET A 7 -0.71 7.55 -39.24
C MET A 7 -0.48 8.51 -38.05
N LEU A 8 -0.40 9.82 -38.31
CA LEU A 8 -0.31 10.85 -37.27
C LEU A 8 -1.56 10.94 -36.39
N ALA A 9 -2.76 10.66 -36.94
CA ALA A 9 -4.02 10.66 -36.18
C ALA A 9 -4.19 9.42 -35.29
N LEU A 10 -3.62 8.27 -35.68
CA LEU A 10 -3.65 7.03 -34.89
C LEU A 10 -2.52 6.94 -33.85
N LEU A 11 -1.41 7.65 -34.08
CA LEU A 11 -0.26 7.72 -33.17
C LEU A 11 -0.63 8.08 -31.70
N PRO A 12 -1.48 9.09 -31.41
CA PRO A 12 -1.85 9.41 -30.03
C PRO A 12 -2.63 8.29 -29.33
N LEU A 13 -3.46 7.50 -30.05
CA LEU A 13 -4.19 6.37 -29.45
C LEU A 13 -3.24 5.25 -28.96
N VAL A 14 -2.11 5.06 -29.66
CA VAL A 14 -1.11 4.06 -29.30
C VAL A 14 -0.15 4.59 -28.23
N LEU A 15 0.13 5.90 -28.24
CA LEU A 15 1.04 6.57 -27.29
C LEU A 15 0.43 6.81 -25.89
N THR A 16 -0.90 6.88 -25.75
CA THR A 16 -1.55 7.08 -24.43
C THR A 16 -1.59 5.84 -23.54
N GLY A 17 -1.02 4.72 -23.99
CA GLY A 17 -0.91 3.47 -23.22
C GLY A 17 -2.13 2.57 -23.32
N CYS A 18 -1.90 1.26 -23.38
CA CYS A 18 -2.94 0.24 -23.45
C CYS A 18 -3.80 0.22 -22.17
N ALA A 19 -5.08 -0.16 -22.28
CA ALA A 19 -6.00 -0.36 -21.15
C ALA A 19 -5.43 -1.35 -20.13
N THR A 20 -4.72 -2.39 -20.59
CA THR A 20 -4.02 -3.31 -19.69
C THR A 20 -2.89 -2.62 -18.92
N SER A 21 -2.14 -1.72 -19.56
CA SER A 21 -1.08 -0.94 -18.88
C SER A 21 -1.68 -0.02 -17.82
N ALA A 22 -2.75 0.70 -18.15
CA ALA A 22 -3.47 1.56 -17.21
C ALA A 22 -4.03 0.77 -16.02
N LEU A 23 -4.56 -0.43 -16.26
CA LEU A 23 -5.10 -1.30 -15.21
C LEU A 23 -4.02 -1.77 -14.22
N TRP A 24 -2.80 -2.04 -14.69
CA TRP A 24 -1.71 -2.57 -13.87
C TRP A 24 -0.74 -1.51 -13.34
N GLY A 25 -0.78 -0.28 -13.88
CA GLY A 25 0.17 0.80 -13.63
C GLY A 25 0.13 1.41 -12.23
N ASN A 26 -1.07 1.59 -11.65
CA ASN A 26 -1.16 2.07 -10.26
C ASN A 26 -0.75 0.96 -9.30
N ARG A 27 0.00 1.23 -8.25
CA ARG A 27 0.20 0.26 -7.15
C ARG A 27 -0.31 0.95 -5.90
N ASP A 28 -1.47 0.51 -5.43
CA ASP A 28 -2.11 1.14 -4.28
C ASP A 28 -1.37 0.66 -3.03
N PHE A 29 -0.67 1.56 -2.34
CA PHE A 29 -0.07 1.25 -1.04
C PHE A 29 -0.97 1.71 0.11
N ARG A 30 -0.83 0.98 1.21
CA ARG A 30 -1.35 1.33 2.53
C ARG A 30 -0.17 1.77 3.37
N GLU A 31 -0.27 2.98 3.89
CA GLU A 31 0.75 3.61 4.71
C GLU A 31 0.18 4.06 6.05
N PRO A 32 0.97 4.06 7.14
CA PRO A 32 0.56 4.65 8.39
C PRO A 32 0.28 6.15 8.23
N ARG A 33 -0.78 6.62 8.87
CA ARG A 33 -1.12 8.04 8.91
C ARG A 33 -0.02 8.82 9.64
N LYS A 34 0.08 10.12 9.37
CA LYS A 34 0.99 11.04 10.07
C LYS A 34 0.15 12.11 10.79
N PRO A 35 -0.02 12.05 12.12
CA PRO A 35 0.43 11.00 13.05
C PRO A 35 -0.40 9.70 12.93
N PRO A 36 0.16 8.54 13.33
CA PRO A 36 -0.50 7.24 13.17
C PRO A 36 -1.49 6.88 14.29
N GLU A 37 -1.76 7.79 15.24
CA GLU A 37 -2.60 7.52 16.41
C GLU A 37 -2.23 6.19 17.11
N LEU A 38 -0.92 6.00 17.34
CA LEU A 38 -0.35 4.73 17.84
C LEU A 38 -0.87 4.40 19.24
N ALA A 39 -1.34 3.16 19.43
CA ALA A 39 -1.65 2.59 20.73
C ALA A 39 -1.04 1.20 20.85
N LEU A 40 -0.49 0.87 22.01
CA LEU A 40 0.19 -0.40 22.26
C LEU A 40 -0.42 -1.05 23.50
N PHE A 41 -0.62 -2.36 23.46
CA PHE A 41 -1.18 -3.12 24.59
C PHE A 41 -0.36 -4.38 24.85
N GLN A 42 -0.13 -4.69 26.12
CA GLN A 42 0.62 -5.87 26.53
C GLN A 42 -0.31 -7.08 26.54
N SER A 43 0.15 -8.20 25.98
CA SER A 43 -0.54 -9.47 26.15
C SER A 43 -0.45 -9.97 27.60
N ALA A 44 -1.41 -10.81 28.01
CA ALA A 44 -1.44 -11.39 29.36
C ALA A 44 -0.20 -12.25 29.67
N ASP A 45 0.39 -12.90 28.67
CA ASP A 45 1.61 -13.69 28.80
C ASP A 45 2.89 -12.85 28.72
N THR A 46 2.78 -11.52 28.52
CA THR A 46 3.88 -10.55 28.38
C THR A 46 4.87 -10.81 27.25
N THR A 47 4.62 -11.79 26.37
CA THR A 47 5.52 -12.15 25.26
C THR A 47 5.24 -11.37 23.98
N ARG A 48 4.09 -10.70 23.91
CA ARG A 48 3.61 -9.98 22.73
C ARG A 48 3.07 -8.61 23.09
N VAL A 49 3.08 -7.74 22.09
CA VAL A 49 2.47 -6.42 22.13
C VAL A 49 1.46 -6.35 21.00
N LEU A 50 0.22 -6.00 21.30
CA LEU A 50 -0.77 -5.65 20.29
C LEU A 50 -0.51 -4.22 19.85
N VAL A 51 -0.24 -4.03 18.56
CA VAL A 51 0.03 -2.73 17.95
C VAL A 51 -1.21 -2.25 17.23
N LEU A 52 -1.75 -1.10 17.64
CA LEU A 52 -2.88 -0.43 17.00
C LEU A 52 -2.41 0.87 16.37
N TYR A 53 -2.82 1.13 15.13
CA TYR A 53 -2.52 2.38 14.42
C TYR A 53 -3.55 2.67 13.34
N ASP A 54 -3.58 3.92 12.89
CA ASP A 54 -4.35 4.39 11.75
C ASP A 54 -3.53 4.31 10.47
N GLU A 55 -4.11 3.73 9.42
CA GLU A 55 -3.54 3.72 8.07
C GLU A 55 -4.44 4.49 7.08
N THR A 56 -3.82 4.97 6.01
CA THR A 56 -4.47 5.59 4.85
C THR A 56 -4.08 4.86 3.56
N SER A 57 -4.88 5.01 2.51
CA SER A 57 -4.58 4.50 1.16
C SER A 57 -4.08 5.64 0.28
N ASP A 58 -3.13 5.39 -0.61
CA ASP A 58 -2.68 6.41 -1.58
C ASP A 58 -3.84 6.93 -2.44
N THR A 59 -4.79 6.05 -2.75
CA THR A 59 -5.94 6.33 -3.61
C THR A 59 -7.19 6.77 -2.87
N SER A 60 -7.18 6.76 -1.54
CA SER A 60 -8.36 7.07 -0.75
C SER A 60 -7.97 7.62 0.61
N GLU A 61 -8.53 8.78 0.96
CA GLU A 61 -8.41 9.39 2.28
C GLU A 61 -9.13 8.60 3.39
N ARG A 62 -9.68 7.41 3.07
CA ARG A 62 -10.33 6.56 4.07
C ARG A 62 -9.31 6.05 5.08
N ILE A 63 -9.46 6.53 6.32
CA ILE A 63 -8.72 6.06 7.48
C ILE A 63 -9.23 4.69 7.88
N SER A 64 -8.31 3.76 8.16
CA SER A 64 -8.62 2.43 8.70
C SER A 64 -7.80 2.16 9.96
N ARG A 65 -8.47 1.80 11.05
CA ARG A 65 -7.80 1.35 12.28
C ARG A 65 -7.35 -0.10 12.10
N ARG A 66 -6.07 -0.38 12.32
CA ARG A 66 -5.48 -1.72 12.20
C ARG A 66 -4.87 -2.17 13.51
N ALA A 67 -4.96 -3.46 13.79
CA ALA A 67 -4.32 -4.10 14.92
C ALA A 67 -3.52 -5.32 14.45
N TYR A 68 -2.32 -5.53 14.97
CA TYR A 68 -1.55 -6.76 14.74
C TYR A 68 -0.70 -7.12 15.96
N TRP A 69 -0.41 -8.41 16.12
CA TRP A 69 0.46 -8.91 17.18
C TRP A 69 1.93 -8.79 16.80
N LEU A 70 2.71 -8.19 17.69
CA LEU A 70 4.16 -8.12 17.62
C LEU A 70 4.76 -9.01 18.70
N ARG A 71 5.67 -9.92 18.34
CA ARG A 71 6.37 -10.76 19.31
C ARG A 71 7.65 -10.08 19.77
N LEU A 72 7.86 -10.02 21.08
CA LEU A 72 9.09 -9.48 21.64
C LEU A 72 10.29 -10.35 21.26
N GLY A 73 11.36 -9.71 20.78
CA GLY A 73 12.60 -10.38 20.35
C GLY A 73 12.58 -10.90 18.91
N GLU A 74 11.46 -10.80 18.18
CA GLU A 74 11.46 -11.08 16.74
C GLU A 74 12.18 -9.96 15.98
N LYS A 75 12.93 -10.33 14.93
CA LYS A 75 13.60 -9.35 14.07
C LYS A 75 12.56 -8.47 13.37
N THR A 76 12.79 -7.16 13.39
CA THR A 76 11.95 -6.19 12.68
C THR A 76 11.92 -6.51 11.19
N LYS A 77 10.70 -6.64 10.64
CA LYS A 77 10.50 -6.86 9.21
C LYS A 77 10.74 -5.54 8.46
N ARG A 78 11.44 -5.62 7.34
CA ARG A 78 11.65 -4.46 6.46
C ARG A 78 10.39 -4.22 5.64
N ASN A 79 9.98 -2.97 5.50
CA ASN A 79 8.93 -2.59 4.56
C ASN A 79 9.40 -2.78 3.10
N PRO A 80 8.51 -3.15 2.17
CA PRO A 80 7.08 -3.37 2.38
C PRO A 80 6.75 -4.74 2.97
N HIS A 81 5.81 -4.79 3.91
CA HIS A 81 5.33 -6.01 4.57
C HIS A 81 3.90 -5.83 5.09
N ARG A 82 3.04 -6.82 4.82
CA ARG A 82 1.69 -6.89 5.40
C ARG A 82 1.65 -7.86 6.58
N PRO A 83 1.34 -7.41 7.81
CA PRO A 83 1.09 -8.31 8.93
C PRO A 83 -0.21 -9.08 8.81
N PHE A 84 -0.35 -10.09 9.65
CA PHE A 84 -1.65 -10.68 9.92
C PHE A 84 -2.41 -9.75 10.86
N PHE A 85 -3.34 -8.98 10.30
CA PHE A 85 -4.19 -8.09 11.07
C PHE A 85 -5.24 -8.91 11.85
N VAL A 86 -5.47 -8.46 13.08
CA VAL A 86 -6.50 -8.99 13.97
C VAL A 86 -7.59 -7.93 14.22
N PRO A 87 -8.77 -8.33 14.72
CA PRO A 87 -9.80 -7.38 15.13
C PRO A 87 -9.29 -6.40 16.19
N VAL A 88 -9.69 -5.13 16.08
CA VAL A 88 -9.26 -4.05 17.00
C VAL A 88 -9.80 -4.28 18.41
N GLU A 89 -10.92 -4.98 18.51
CA GLU A 89 -11.61 -5.38 19.74
C GLU A 89 -10.73 -6.29 20.61
N GLN A 90 -9.68 -6.93 20.07
CA GLN A 90 -8.72 -7.69 20.87
C GLN A 90 -7.93 -6.81 21.86
N SER A 91 -7.96 -5.49 21.70
CA SER A 91 -7.40 -4.56 22.70
C SER A 91 -8.21 -4.49 23.99
N GLN A 92 -9.48 -4.92 23.98
CA GLN A 92 -10.35 -4.87 25.14
C GLN A 92 -9.84 -5.79 26.24
N GLY A 93 -9.65 -5.23 27.44
CA GLY A 93 -9.15 -5.97 28.60
C GLY A 93 -7.63 -6.20 28.62
N LEU A 94 -6.89 -5.71 27.61
CA LEU A 94 -5.43 -5.72 27.65
C LEU A 94 -4.88 -4.51 28.40
N LEU A 95 -3.66 -4.64 28.93
CA LEU A 95 -2.97 -3.57 29.64
C LEU A 95 -2.36 -2.58 28.63
N PRO A 96 -2.78 -1.30 28.59
CA PRO A 96 -2.17 -0.32 27.70
C PRO A 96 -0.72 -0.03 28.11
N LEU A 97 0.18 0.04 27.14
CA LEU A 97 1.55 0.50 27.35
C LEU A 97 1.58 2.02 27.29
N VAL A 98 2.42 2.61 28.14
CA VAL A 98 2.75 4.03 28.07
C VAL A 98 3.65 4.27 26.84
N ILE A 99 3.25 5.23 26.01
CA ILE A 99 4.01 5.70 24.85
C ILE A 99 4.53 7.09 25.16
N PHE A 100 5.85 7.27 25.13
CA PHE A 100 6.49 8.57 25.30
C PHE A 100 6.82 9.17 23.92
N GLU A 101 6.71 10.49 23.80
CA GLU A 101 7.10 11.22 22.59
C GLU A 101 8.62 11.34 22.43
N SER A 102 9.36 11.27 23.55
CA SER A 102 10.82 11.30 23.55
C SER A 102 11.39 10.55 24.76
N ALA A 103 12.55 9.92 24.57
CA ALA A 103 13.32 9.33 25.65
C ALA A 103 13.96 10.47 26.46
N THR A 104 13.28 10.94 27.51
CA THR A 104 13.86 11.95 28.41
C THR A 104 14.82 11.26 29.38
N THR A 105 16.09 11.64 29.35
CA THR A 105 17.19 11.05 30.14
C THR A 105 16.96 11.11 31.66
N ASN A 106 16.08 12.00 32.14
CA ASN A 106 15.87 12.27 33.57
C ASN A 106 14.50 11.81 34.11
N SER A 107 13.68 11.13 33.31
CA SER A 107 12.42 10.58 33.80
C SER A 107 12.67 9.21 34.45
N PRO A 108 12.08 8.89 35.62
CA PRO A 108 12.14 7.54 36.17
C PRO A 108 11.49 6.59 35.15
N TRP A 109 12.34 5.84 34.46
CA TRP A 109 11.87 4.84 33.50
C TRP A 109 10.94 3.89 34.24
N PRO A 110 9.73 3.61 33.70
CA PRO A 110 8.89 2.62 34.30
C PRO A 110 9.66 1.30 34.39
N THR A 111 9.56 0.63 35.53
CA THR A 111 10.14 -0.72 35.73
C THR A 111 9.53 -1.74 34.75
N LYS A 112 8.40 -1.39 34.11
CA LYS A 112 7.66 -2.21 33.16
C LYS A 112 7.89 -1.75 31.72
N LEU A 113 7.55 -2.62 30.78
CA LEU A 113 7.64 -2.40 29.33
C LEU A 113 6.94 -1.09 28.92
N CYS A 114 7.65 -0.23 28.19
CA CYS A 114 7.12 1.01 27.61
C CYS A 114 7.59 1.19 26.17
N ALA A 115 7.04 2.18 25.49
CA ALA A 115 7.43 2.52 24.12
C ALA A 115 7.79 4.00 24.00
N VAL A 116 8.67 4.30 23.06
CA VAL A 116 8.98 5.67 22.63
C VAL A 116 8.65 5.77 21.14
N ALA A 117 7.73 6.67 20.79
CA ALA A 117 7.40 6.95 19.39
C ALA A 117 8.54 7.75 18.74
N SER A 118 8.83 7.47 17.47
CA SER A 118 9.76 8.29 16.70
C SER A 118 9.07 9.58 16.28
N THR A 119 9.73 10.72 16.46
CA THR A 119 9.21 12.04 16.07
C THR A 119 9.20 12.29 14.57
N ASN A 120 10.10 11.64 13.82
CA ASN A 120 10.32 11.91 12.39
C ASN A 120 10.00 10.71 11.47
N ASP A 121 9.57 9.60 12.05
CA ASP A 121 9.42 8.34 11.33
C ASP A 121 8.17 7.60 11.81
N ILE A 122 7.66 6.68 10.98
CA ILE A 122 6.55 5.79 11.31
C ILE A 122 7.06 4.60 12.13
N ALA A 123 7.77 4.86 13.22
CA ALA A 123 8.45 3.85 14.01
C ALA A 123 8.31 4.10 15.51
N PHE A 124 8.48 3.06 16.31
CA PHE A 124 8.56 3.15 17.76
C PHE A 124 9.62 2.17 18.30
N THR A 125 10.18 2.49 19.44
CA THR A 125 11.16 1.64 20.13
C THR A 125 10.59 1.15 21.44
N LEU A 126 10.65 -0.16 21.68
CA LEU A 126 10.26 -0.75 22.94
C LEU A 126 11.41 -0.70 23.94
N PHE A 127 11.12 -0.32 25.17
CA PHE A 127 12.06 -0.26 26.28
C PHE A 127 11.56 -1.12 27.44
N SER A 128 12.47 -1.81 28.12
CA SER A 128 12.20 -2.51 29.38
C SER A 128 13.31 -2.18 30.36
N GLU A 129 12.96 -1.75 31.57
CA GLU A 129 13.93 -1.40 32.62
C GLU A 129 15.01 -0.41 32.13
N GLY A 130 14.61 0.56 31.31
CA GLY A 130 15.51 1.57 30.72
C GLY A 130 16.41 1.06 29.58
N ARG A 131 16.34 -0.22 29.21
CA ARG A 131 17.08 -0.79 28.07
C ARG A 131 16.20 -0.84 26.82
N SER A 132 16.75 -0.37 25.70
CA SER A 132 16.12 -0.54 24.38
C SER A 132 16.12 -2.01 24.00
N LEU A 133 14.94 -2.55 23.70
CA LEU A 133 14.78 -3.91 23.22
C LEU A 133 14.93 -3.97 21.70
N ALA A 134 14.10 -3.20 20.98
CA ALA A 134 14.10 -3.15 19.53
C ALA A 134 13.27 -1.98 19.02
N THR A 135 13.62 -1.50 17.83
CA THR A 135 12.86 -0.51 17.06
C THR A 135 12.02 -1.20 15.99
N TYR A 136 10.74 -0.89 15.96
CA TYR A 136 9.76 -1.44 15.03
C TYR A 136 9.22 -0.33 14.14
N ARG A 137 9.19 -0.57 12.83
CA ARG A 137 8.54 0.32 11.87
C ARG A 137 7.12 -0.15 11.63
N LEU A 138 6.20 0.79 11.56
CA LEU A 138 4.83 0.50 11.21
C LEU A 138 4.78 -0.01 9.76
N PRO A 139 3.89 -0.97 9.48
CA PRO A 139 3.87 -1.66 8.20
C PRO A 139 3.44 -0.74 7.06
N VAL A 140 4.15 -0.83 5.94
CA VAL A 140 3.74 -0.30 4.63
C VAL A 140 3.57 -1.47 3.69
N TYR A 141 2.45 -1.57 2.98
CA TYR A 141 2.19 -2.72 2.12
C TYR A 141 1.26 -2.40 0.96
N GLN A 142 1.35 -3.21 -0.10
CA GLN A 142 0.47 -3.08 -1.26
C GLN A 142 -0.92 -3.64 -0.94
N ASP A 143 -1.97 -2.92 -1.31
CA ASP A 143 -3.35 -3.37 -1.13
C ASP A 143 -3.64 -4.56 -2.07
N SER A 144 -3.94 -5.71 -1.47
CA SER A 144 -4.29 -6.93 -2.21
C SER A 144 -5.67 -6.83 -2.88
N ALA A 145 -6.58 -5.99 -2.37
CA ALA A 145 -7.92 -5.82 -2.95
C ALA A 145 -7.85 -5.25 -4.37
N GLY A 146 -6.92 -4.33 -4.61
CA GLY A 146 -6.63 -3.80 -5.94
C GLY A 146 -6.19 -4.89 -6.91
N ARG A 147 -5.41 -5.88 -6.45
CA ARG A 147 -4.94 -7.00 -7.29
C ARG A 147 -6.08 -7.90 -7.76
N SER A 148 -7.03 -8.25 -6.89
CA SER A 148 -8.19 -9.07 -7.28
C SER A 148 -9.06 -8.36 -8.32
N LYS A 149 -9.31 -7.06 -8.15
CA LYS A 149 -10.04 -6.24 -9.12
C LYS A 149 -9.33 -6.22 -10.48
N ARG A 150 -8.00 -6.10 -10.50
CA ARG A 150 -7.23 -6.12 -11.75
C ARG A 150 -7.25 -7.47 -12.44
N ILE A 151 -7.13 -8.56 -11.69
CA ILE A 151 -7.26 -9.92 -12.25
C ILE A 151 -8.63 -10.07 -12.92
N LEU A 152 -9.70 -9.65 -12.23
CA LEU A 152 -11.06 -9.71 -12.77
C LEU A 152 -11.25 -8.84 -14.03
N LEU A 153 -10.62 -7.66 -14.07
CA LEU A 153 -10.74 -6.72 -15.19
C LEU A 153 -9.73 -6.97 -16.33
N THR A 154 -8.76 -7.88 -16.15
CA THR A 154 -7.73 -8.14 -17.16
C THR A 154 -8.32 -8.65 -18.48
N PRO A 155 -9.26 -9.63 -18.51
CA PRO A 155 -9.87 -10.06 -19.77
C PRO A 155 -10.58 -8.93 -20.53
N LEU A 156 -11.25 -8.02 -19.79
CA LEU A 156 -11.90 -6.85 -20.37
C LEU A 156 -10.89 -5.86 -20.95
N ALA A 157 -9.80 -5.59 -20.22
CA ALA A 157 -8.73 -4.71 -20.70
C ALA A 157 -8.06 -5.27 -21.97
N VAL A 158 -7.81 -6.59 -22.01
CA VAL A 158 -7.26 -7.28 -23.19
C VAL A 158 -8.22 -7.18 -24.38
N ALA A 159 -9.53 -7.36 -24.18
CA ALA A 159 -10.52 -7.21 -25.24
C ALA A 159 -10.57 -5.78 -25.79
N ALA A 160 -10.48 -4.77 -24.92
CA ALA A 160 -10.41 -3.37 -25.33
C ALA A 160 -9.15 -3.09 -26.16
N ASP A 161 -7.99 -3.54 -25.69
CA ASP A 161 -6.71 -3.40 -26.41
C ASP A 161 -6.75 -4.07 -27.78
N ALA A 162 -7.28 -5.30 -27.86
CA ALA A 162 -7.42 -6.03 -29.12
C ALA A 162 -8.39 -5.35 -30.10
N THR A 163 -9.49 -4.78 -29.60
CA THR A 163 -10.47 -4.06 -30.42
C THR A 163 -9.86 -2.79 -31.02
N ILE A 164 -9.08 -2.04 -30.23
CA ILE A 164 -8.39 -0.82 -30.69
C ILE A 164 -7.38 -1.19 -31.78
N VAL A 165 -6.51 -2.17 -31.53
CA VAL A 165 -5.49 -2.62 -32.49
C VAL A 165 -6.15 -3.16 -33.77
N GLY A 166 -7.17 -4.02 -33.64
CA GLY A 166 -7.89 -4.58 -34.77
C GLY A 166 -8.57 -3.50 -35.63
N SER A 167 -9.17 -2.49 -35.00
CA SER A 167 -9.79 -1.37 -35.72
C SER A 167 -8.77 -0.54 -36.48
N CYS A 168 -7.58 -0.31 -35.89
CA CYS A 168 -6.49 0.41 -36.57
C CYS A 168 -6.00 -0.35 -37.80
N ILE A 169 -5.78 -1.67 -37.67
CA ILE A 169 -5.36 -2.54 -38.77
C ILE A 169 -6.43 -2.56 -39.88
N PHE A 170 -7.70 -2.69 -39.51
CA PHE A 170 -8.81 -2.70 -40.46
C PHE A 170 -8.91 -1.39 -41.24
N LEU A 171 -8.86 -0.24 -40.56
CA LEU A 171 -8.90 1.08 -41.20
C LEU A 171 -7.70 1.30 -42.14
N TRP A 172 -6.52 0.85 -41.72
CA TRP A 172 -5.32 0.91 -42.56
C TRP A 172 -5.51 0.09 -43.85
N TRP A 173 -5.90 -1.18 -43.72
CA TRP A 173 -6.16 -2.07 -44.86
C TRP A 173 -7.26 -1.54 -45.79
N TRP A 174 -8.38 -1.08 -45.23
CA TRP A 174 -9.50 -0.49 -45.99
C TRP A 174 -9.04 0.74 -46.79
N SER A 175 -8.19 1.58 -46.20
CA SER A 175 -7.66 2.76 -46.89
C SER A 175 -6.73 2.42 -48.05
N GLU A 176 -6.07 1.25 -48.01
CA GLU A 176 -5.22 0.76 -49.09
C GLU A 176 -6.02 0.09 -50.21
N GLY A 177 -7.02 -0.73 -49.87
CA GLY A 177 -7.88 -1.41 -50.86
C GLY A 177 -8.72 -0.43 -51.69
N ASN A 178 -9.30 0.58 -51.04
CA ASN A 178 -10.19 1.55 -51.71
C ASN A 178 -9.44 2.60 -52.57
N LEU A 179 -8.10 2.58 -52.56
CA LEU A 179 -7.27 3.41 -53.44
C LEU A 179 -6.84 2.69 -54.73
N ASN A 180 -7.05 1.37 -54.83
CA ASN A 180 -6.62 0.58 -55.99
C ASN A 180 -7.76 0.34 -57.02
N ASP A 181 -9.01 0.67 -56.68
CA ASP A 181 -10.20 0.48 -57.54
C ASP A 181 -10.63 1.76 -58.30
N VAL A 182 -9.79 2.80 -58.34
CA VAL A 182 -10.04 4.01 -59.13
C VAL A 182 -8.98 4.14 -60.22
N HIS A 183 -9.09 3.30 -61.25
CA HIS A 183 -8.44 3.48 -62.55
C HIS A 183 -9.33 3.00 -63.68
#